data_AF-A0A661MUC8-F1
#
_entry.id   AF-A0A661MUC8-F1
#
_cell.length_a   1.000
_cell.length_b   1.000
_cell.length_c   1.000
_cell.angle_alpha   90.00
_cell.angle_beta   90.00
_cell.angle_gamma   90.00
#
_symmetry.space_group_name_H-M   'P 1'
#
loop_
_entity.id
_entity.type
_entity.pdbx_description
1 polymer ?
#
loop_
_entity_poly.entity_id
_entity_poly.type
_entity_poly.pdbx_seq_one_letter_code
_entity_poly.pdbx_strand_id
1 'polypeptide(L)'
;MTVIAASAGLTVGLGACSEAQPQRPLLEGSAQTAQAATGSLSTTIPAPDSSGPAAAKGGPAPTKPPGVDDWPPPIAPTDQGGDRIYSKVRHLWIRPAVGSRAWEGYLSLGDSVRVKDGNAEQAFVARGDSANCEKWYAVEPTGFACTGRRATLDATDPEIVELRRTKADPTSPWPYRYGESLGVPVYSEPPSEDKQGRSEPGLKAYLDKVAQARQAPSEAERQAVDKRFFGMDFDAASKGPPPLLALGPGGRSLSTRVVRGSTIAYAD
;
A
#
# COMPACT_ATOMS: atom_id res chain seq x y z
N MET A 1 -36.19 -24.45 -76.48
CA MET A 1 -37.51 -24.37 -75.82
C MET A 1 -37.27 -23.95 -74.38
N THR A 2 -37.93 -22.86 -74.00
CA THR A 2 -37.82 -22.11 -72.75
C THR A 2 -37.91 -22.99 -71.51
N VAL A 3 -36.99 -22.80 -70.55
CA VAL A 3 -37.17 -23.29 -69.17
C VAL A 3 -37.02 -22.10 -68.23
N ILE A 4 -38.09 -21.88 -67.47
CA ILE A 4 -38.37 -20.78 -66.56
C ILE A 4 -37.82 -21.12 -65.16
N ALA A 5 -37.44 -20.07 -64.44
CA ALA A 5 -36.85 -20.02 -63.11
C ALA A 5 -37.68 -20.68 -61.98
N ALA A 6 -36.97 -21.07 -60.92
CA ALA A 6 -37.51 -21.11 -59.56
C ALA A 6 -36.43 -20.66 -58.56
N SER A 7 -36.60 -19.46 -58.01
CA SER A 7 -35.80 -18.91 -56.92
C SER A 7 -36.52 -19.23 -55.60
N ALA A 8 -35.86 -20.00 -54.73
CA ALA A 8 -36.33 -20.24 -53.36
C ALA A 8 -35.66 -19.21 -52.42
N GLY A 9 -36.47 -18.32 -51.85
CA GLY A 9 -36.07 -17.46 -50.75
C GLY A 9 -36.25 -18.20 -49.42
N LEU A 10 -35.20 -18.24 -48.61
CA LEU A 10 -35.26 -18.68 -47.21
C LEU A 10 -34.82 -17.52 -46.32
N THR A 11 -35.78 -16.92 -45.64
CA THR A 11 -35.60 -15.93 -44.57
C THR A 11 -35.16 -16.63 -43.28
N VAL A 12 -33.98 -16.30 -42.76
CA VAL A 12 -33.54 -16.68 -41.42
C VAL A 12 -33.74 -15.48 -40.49
N GLY A 13 -34.63 -15.65 -39.52
CA GLY A 13 -34.91 -14.65 -38.48
C GLY A 13 -33.83 -14.63 -37.40
N LEU A 14 -33.39 -13.42 -37.05
CA LEU A 14 -32.54 -13.13 -35.89
C LEU A 14 -33.37 -13.22 -34.60
N GLY A 15 -33.14 -14.28 -33.82
CA GLY A 15 -33.61 -14.37 -32.44
C GLY A 15 -32.59 -13.73 -31.50
N ALA A 16 -32.98 -12.64 -30.84
CA ALA A 16 -32.22 -12.01 -29.76
C ALA A 16 -32.55 -12.71 -28.43
N CYS A 17 -31.56 -13.37 -27.83
CA CYS A 17 -31.63 -13.83 -26.44
C CYS A 17 -31.40 -12.61 -25.52
N SER A 18 -32.47 -12.16 -24.85
CA SER A 18 -32.41 -11.17 -23.77
C SER A 18 -32.22 -11.91 -22.45
N GLU A 19 -31.03 -11.82 -21.88
CA GLU A 19 -30.70 -12.36 -20.56
C GLU A 19 -31.17 -11.36 -19.49
N ALA A 20 -32.20 -11.76 -18.74
CA ALA A 20 -32.79 -10.96 -17.68
C ALA A 20 -31.87 -10.94 -16.44
N GLN A 21 -31.31 -9.77 -16.12
CA GLN A 21 -30.65 -9.53 -14.84
C GLN A 21 -31.68 -9.42 -13.71
N PRO A 22 -31.50 -10.13 -12.57
CA PRO A 22 -32.35 -9.95 -11.40
C PRO A 22 -32.08 -8.57 -10.77
N GLN A 23 -33.13 -7.76 -10.68
CA GLN A 23 -33.12 -6.48 -9.99
C GLN A 23 -32.89 -6.70 -8.49
N ARG A 24 -31.82 -6.10 -7.97
CA ARG A 24 -31.62 -5.96 -6.52
C ARG A 24 -32.60 -4.90 -6.00
N PRO A 25 -33.30 -5.14 -4.88
CA PRO A 25 -34.14 -4.12 -4.26
C PRO A 25 -33.28 -2.94 -3.81
N LEU A 26 -33.67 -1.74 -4.26
CA LEU A 26 -33.17 -0.46 -3.77
C LEU A 26 -33.57 -0.33 -2.30
N LEU A 27 -32.58 -0.32 -1.43
CA LEU A 27 -32.74 0.15 -0.05
C LEU A 27 -32.96 1.66 -0.10
N GLU A 28 -34.22 2.08 0.04
CA GLU A 28 -34.60 3.46 0.38
C GLU A 28 -34.06 3.79 1.78
N GLY A 29 -32.91 4.45 1.82
CA GLY A 29 -32.36 5.09 3.00
C GLY A 29 -32.53 6.60 2.89
N SER A 30 -33.41 7.14 3.74
CA SER A 30 -33.76 8.55 3.87
C SER A 30 -32.57 9.51 3.73
N ALA A 31 -32.58 10.29 2.66
CA ALA A 31 -31.78 11.50 2.55
C ALA A 31 -32.37 12.56 3.49
N GLN A 32 -31.76 12.74 4.67
CA GLN A 32 -31.99 13.95 5.46
C GLN A 32 -31.39 15.14 4.71
N THR A 33 -32.28 16.04 4.32
CA THR A 33 -32.00 17.33 3.70
C THR A 33 -31.22 18.21 4.69
N ALA A 34 -29.90 18.30 4.53
CA ALA A 34 -29.13 19.37 5.16
C ALA A 34 -29.38 20.66 4.38
N GLN A 35 -30.25 21.52 4.91
CA GLN A 35 -30.44 22.89 4.44
C GLN A 35 -29.09 23.63 4.55
N ALA A 36 -28.55 24.03 3.40
CA ALA A 36 -27.46 24.98 3.32
C ALA A 36 -27.96 26.35 3.78
N ALA A 37 -27.62 26.73 5.02
CA ALA A 37 -27.77 28.10 5.49
C ALA A 37 -26.75 28.98 4.74
N THR A 38 -27.24 29.77 3.79
CA THR A 38 -26.51 30.88 3.16
C THR A 38 -26.41 32.05 4.14
N GLY A 39 -25.58 31.88 5.16
CA GLY A 39 -25.09 32.98 6.00
C GLY A 39 -23.81 33.55 5.39
N SER A 40 -23.92 34.66 4.67
CA SER A 40 -22.77 35.44 4.21
C SER A 40 -22.13 36.13 5.41
N LEU A 41 -21.07 35.53 5.95
CA LEU A 41 -20.19 36.17 6.92
C LEU A 41 -18.93 36.62 6.18
N SER A 42 -18.90 37.90 5.81
CA SER A 42 -17.65 38.61 5.48
C SER A 42 -16.84 38.75 6.75
N THR A 43 -16.08 37.72 7.10
CA THR A 43 -15.04 37.81 8.12
C THR A 43 -13.76 38.22 7.41
N THR A 44 -13.43 39.51 7.47
CA THR A 44 -12.10 40.02 7.13
C THR A 44 -11.09 39.30 8.02
N ILE A 45 -10.28 38.40 7.47
CA ILE A 45 -9.16 37.79 8.17
C ILE A 45 -8.11 38.92 8.36
N PRO A 46 -7.82 39.38 9.58
CA PRO A 46 -6.72 40.30 9.79
C PRO A 46 -5.41 39.59 9.45
N ALA A 47 -4.53 40.30 8.75
CA ALA A 47 -3.19 39.83 8.46
C ALA A 47 -2.48 39.41 9.77
N PRO A 48 -1.69 38.33 9.77
CA PRO A 48 -0.95 37.94 10.96
C PRO A 48 0.03 39.07 11.32
N ASP A 49 -0.15 39.63 12.52
CA ASP A 49 0.83 40.52 13.13
C ASP A 49 2.18 39.82 13.16
N SER A 50 3.18 40.40 12.50
CA SER A 50 4.58 39.98 12.52
C SER A 50 5.28 40.34 13.83
N SER A 51 4.59 40.10 14.95
CA SER A 51 5.13 40.21 16.30
C SER A 51 5.51 38.81 16.75
N GLY A 52 6.74 38.39 16.39
CA GLY A 52 7.30 37.14 16.90
C GLY A 52 7.26 37.12 18.44
N PRO A 53 6.99 35.97 19.07
CA PRO A 53 7.01 35.88 20.53
C PRO A 53 8.37 36.32 21.05
N ALA A 54 8.36 37.30 21.95
CA ALA A 54 9.54 37.74 22.68
C ALA A 54 10.22 36.52 23.30
N ALA A 55 11.49 36.31 22.96
CA ALA A 55 12.26 35.17 23.41
C ALA A 55 12.27 35.08 24.94
N ALA A 56 11.56 34.09 25.48
CA ALA A 56 11.68 33.70 26.88
C ALA A 56 13.11 33.19 27.10
N LYS A 57 13.97 34.05 27.65
CA LYS A 57 15.29 33.66 28.14
C LYS A 57 15.11 32.78 29.37
N GLY A 58 15.35 31.48 29.25
CA GLY A 58 15.50 30.59 30.41
C GLY A 58 14.84 29.22 30.36
N GLY A 59 14.41 28.72 29.21
CA GLY A 59 14.07 27.30 29.10
C GLY A 59 15.32 26.42 29.28
N PRO A 60 15.24 25.27 29.98
CA PRO A 60 16.34 24.32 30.02
C PRO A 60 16.76 23.98 28.59
N ALA A 61 18.08 23.94 28.35
CA ALA A 61 18.63 23.62 27.05
C ALA A 61 17.95 22.34 26.51
N PRO A 62 17.58 22.30 25.21
CA PRO A 62 17.00 21.11 24.62
C PRO A 62 17.96 19.95 24.90
N THR A 63 17.51 19.00 25.72
CA THR A 63 18.23 17.76 25.96
C THR A 63 18.46 17.10 24.61
N LYS A 64 19.74 16.77 24.35
CA LYS A 64 20.16 16.04 23.16
C LYS A 64 19.15 14.90 22.91
N PRO A 65 18.54 14.78 21.72
CA PRO A 65 17.69 13.65 21.43
C PRO A 65 18.50 12.36 21.68
N PRO A 66 17.88 11.31 22.23
CA PRO A 66 18.57 10.06 22.53
C PRO A 66 19.35 9.61 21.29
N GLY A 67 20.65 9.40 21.45
CA GLY A 67 21.48 8.82 20.41
C GLY A 67 21.01 7.40 20.12
N VAL A 68 21.41 6.84 18.98
CA VAL A 68 21.09 5.45 18.62
C VAL A 68 21.53 4.46 19.72
N ASP A 69 22.59 4.79 20.47
CA ASP A 69 23.11 4.01 21.58
C ASP A 69 22.21 4.03 22.85
N ASP A 70 21.28 4.99 22.95
CA ASP A 70 20.35 5.13 24.08
C ASP A 70 19.07 4.29 23.89
N TRP A 71 18.90 3.62 22.74
CA TRP A 71 17.73 2.81 22.46
C TRP A 71 17.87 1.44 23.13
N PRO A 72 16.80 0.90 23.75
CA PRO A 72 16.83 -0.47 24.24
C PRO A 72 17.17 -1.40 23.07
N PRO A 73 18.00 -2.43 23.30
CA PRO A 73 18.34 -3.36 22.25
C PRO A 73 17.04 -3.94 21.70
N PRO A 74 16.86 -3.95 20.38
CA PRO A 74 15.67 -4.52 19.80
C PRO A 74 15.52 -5.96 20.26
N ILE A 75 14.33 -6.27 20.77
CA ILE A 75 14.00 -7.63 21.20
C ILE A 75 13.94 -8.45 19.92
N ALA A 76 15.03 -9.16 19.63
CA ALA A 76 15.05 -10.13 18.54
C ALA A 76 13.84 -11.06 18.74
N PRO A 77 13.03 -11.32 17.70
CA PRO A 77 12.02 -12.35 17.77
C PRO A 77 12.71 -13.62 18.27
N THR A 78 12.30 -14.10 19.44
CA THR A 78 12.85 -15.33 19.97
C THR A 78 12.40 -16.41 19.00
N ASP A 79 13.34 -16.96 18.23
CA ASP A 79 13.10 -18.00 17.24
C ASP A 79 12.88 -19.34 17.96
N GLN A 80 11.96 -19.36 18.93
CA GLN A 80 11.72 -20.49 19.85
C GLN A 80 11.02 -21.68 19.18
N GLY A 81 11.06 -21.74 17.84
CA GLY A 81 10.30 -22.71 17.07
C GLY A 81 8.78 -22.62 17.29
N GLY A 82 8.07 -23.57 16.71
CA GLY A 82 6.61 -23.66 16.78
C GLY A 82 5.89 -22.89 15.68
N ASP A 83 4.57 -23.07 15.64
CA ASP A 83 3.71 -22.54 14.59
C ASP A 83 3.60 -21.01 14.66
N ARG A 84 3.51 -20.39 13.48
CA ARG A 84 3.43 -18.93 13.33
C ARG A 84 2.38 -18.54 12.30
N ILE A 85 1.80 -17.37 12.50
CA ILE A 85 0.95 -16.72 11.50
C ILE A 85 1.79 -15.71 10.75
N TYR A 86 1.81 -15.83 9.43
CA TYR A 86 2.53 -14.97 8.50
C TYR A 86 1.56 -14.02 7.79
N SER A 87 1.87 -12.73 7.77
CA SER A 87 1.02 -11.69 7.18
C SER A 87 1.24 -11.54 5.68
N LYS A 88 0.14 -11.52 4.92
CA LYS A 88 0.10 -11.25 3.47
C LYS A 88 -0.39 -9.84 3.12
N VAL A 89 -0.65 -9.02 4.13
CA VAL A 89 -1.26 -7.69 3.97
C VAL A 89 -0.48 -6.64 4.72
N ARG A 90 -0.70 -5.36 4.36
CA ARG A 90 -0.03 -4.23 5.01
C ARG A 90 -0.32 -4.14 6.51
N HIS A 91 -1.56 -4.43 6.90
CA HIS A 91 -1.97 -4.43 8.31
C HIS A 91 -2.79 -5.70 8.61
N LEU A 92 -2.13 -6.71 9.15
CA LEU A 92 -2.83 -7.83 9.78
C LEU A 92 -3.06 -7.49 11.25
N TRP A 93 -4.26 -7.04 11.58
CA TRP A 93 -4.60 -6.58 12.93
C TRP A 93 -4.57 -7.69 13.97
N ILE A 94 -3.88 -7.43 15.08
CA ILE A 94 -3.95 -8.22 16.30
C ILE A 94 -5.07 -7.64 17.16
N ARG A 95 -6.05 -8.48 17.49
CA ARG A 95 -7.27 -8.09 18.19
C ARG A 95 -7.20 -8.47 19.67
N PRO A 96 -7.78 -7.66 20.58
CA PRO A 96 -7.88 -8.03 22.00
C PRO A 96 -8.85 -9.20 22.24
N ALA A 97 -9.81 -9.40 21.34
CA ALA A 97 -10.78 -10.48 21.37
C ALA A 97 -11.25 -10.82 19.94
N VAL A 98 -11.68 -12.05 19.73
CA VAL A 98 -12.29 -12.49 18.47
C VAL A 98 -13.53 -11.63 18.16
N GLY A 99 -13.64 -11.16 16.91
CA GLY A 99 -14.75 -10.30 16.47
C GLY A 99 -14.65 -8.83 16.91
N SER A 100 -13.67 -8.47 17.74
CA SER A 100 -13.47 -7.08 18.16
C SER A 100 -13.05 -6.18 16.98
N ARG A 101 -13.61 -4.97 16.96
CA ARG A 101 -13.17 -3.90 16.04
C ARG A 101 -11.98 -3.10 16.58
N ALA A 102 -11.65 -3.22 17.87
CA ALA A 102 -10.45 -2.65 18.45
C ALA A 102 -9.21 -3.46 18.04
N TRP A 103 -8.01 -2.87 18.13
CA TRP A 103 -6.76 -3.56 17.86
C TRP A 103 -5.71 -3.18 18.90
N GLU A 104 -4.86 -4.14 19.25
CA GLU A 104 -3.71 -3.94 20.13
C GLU A 104 -2.44 -3.65 19.33
N GLY A 105 -2.42 -4.05 18.05
CA GLY A 105 -1.31 -3.87 17.14
C GLY A 105 -1.60 -4.50 15.77
N TYR A 106 -0.57 -4.63 14.95
CA TYR A 106 -0.66 -5.32 13.66
C TYR A 106 0.69 -5.92 13.26
N LEU A 107 0.64 -6.89 12.36
CA LEU A 107 1.81 -7.37 11.63
C LEU A 107 1.89 -6.69 10.27
N SER A 108 3.09 -6.22 9.90
CA SER A 108 3.35 -5.65 8.58
C SER A 108 3.42 -6.77 7.53
N LEU A 109 3.64 -6.38 6.29
CA LEU A 109 3.76 -7.31 5.18
C LEU A 109 4.99 -8.21 5.36
N GLY A 110 4.81 -9.54 5.30
CA GLY A 110 5.90 -10.51 5.50
C GLY A 110 6.29 -10.76 6.96
N ASP A 111 5.74 -10.00 7.91
CA ASP A 111 5.94 -10.24 9.34
C ASP A 111 5.21 -11.49 9.80
N SER A 112 5.60 -11.98 10.98
CA SER A 112 4.96 -13.13 11.60
C SER A 112 4.91 -13.02 13.11
N VAL A 113 3.88 -13.64 13.69
CA VAL A 113 3.73 -13.79 15.14
C VAL A 113 3.61 -15.27 15.49
N ARG A 114 4.14 -15.65 16.65
CA ARG A 114 3.97 -17.00 17.18
C ARG A 114 2.53 -17.18 17.63
N VAL A 115 1.93 -18.32 17.29
CA VAL A 115 0.65 -18.69 17.90
C VAL A 115 0.90 -19.05 19.36
N LYS A 116 -0.12 -18.89 20.21
CA LYS A 116 -0.01 -19.19 21.64
C LYS A 116 0.53 -20.61 21.87
N ASP A 117 1.52 -20.72 22.75
CA ASP A 117 2.18 -21.99 23.10
C ASP A 117 2.92 -22.68 21.92
N GLY A 118 3.05 -21.99 20.78
CA GLY A 118 3.74 -22.50 19.59
C GLY A 118 3.03 -23.65 18.86
N ASN A 119 1.74 -23.89 19.12
CA ASN A 119 0.95 -24.95 18.49
C ASN A 119 -0.37 -24.40 17.93
N ALA A 120 -0.55 -24.49 16.61
CA ALA A 120 -1.71 -23.91 15.93
C ALA A 120 -3.02 -24.64 16.26
N GLU A 121 -2.98 -25.95 16.46
CA GLU A 121 -4.17 -26.73 16.80
C GLU A 121 -4.74 -26.30 18.16
N GLN A 122 -3.88 -26.13 19.16
CA GLN A 122 -4.26 -25.68 20.50
C GLN A 122 -4.61 -24.19 20.54
N ALA A 123 -3.92 -23.38 19.74
CA ALA A 123 -4.18 -21.94 19.67
C ALA A 123 -5.44 -21.58 18.88
N PHE A 124 -6.09 -22.53 18.18
CA PHE A 124 -7.31 -22.28 17.44
C PHE A 124 -8.47 -21.92 18.38
N VAL A 125 -9.15 -20.80 18.10
CA VAL A 125 -10.20 -20.26 18.97
C VAL A 125 -11.58 -20.36 18.35
N ALA A 126 -11.69 -19.99 17.07
CA ALA A 126 -12.98 -19.92 16.39
C ALA A 126 -12.83 -19.94 14.88
N ARG A 127 -13.89 -20.37 14.20
CA ARG A 127 -14.08 -20.08 12.77
C ARG A 127 -14.47 -18.61 12.60
N GLY A 128 -13.92 -17.98 11.57
CA GLY A 128 -14.41 -16.68 11.10
C GLY A 128 -15.55 -16.86 10.09
N ASP A 129 -16.12 -15.73 9.67
CA ASP A 129 -17.34 -15.65 8.88
C ASP A 129 -17.10 -15.24 7.41
N SER A 130 -15.84 -15.15 6.98
CA SER A 130 -15.50 -14.70 5.62
C SER A 130 -14.20 -15.29 5.09
N ALA A 131 -14.00 -15.28 3.78
CA ALA A 131 -12.73 -15.71 3.17
C ALA A 131 -11.53 -14.82 3.58
N ASN A 132 -11.77 -13.60 4.05
CA ASN A 132 -10.71 -12.73 4.56
C ASN A 132 -10.27 -13.09 5.99
N CYS A 133 -11.09 -13.89 6.68
CA CYS A 133 -10.88 -14.31 8.04
C CYS A 133 -11.62 -15.63 8.28
N GLU A 134 -10.91 -16.74 8.10
CA GLU A 134 -11.46 -18.10 8.14
C GLU A 134 -11.29 -18.76 9.51
N LYS A 135 -10.18 -18.47 10.19
CA LYS A 135 -9.83 -19.06 11.49
C LYS A 135 -9.11 -18.05 12.36
N TRP A 136 -9.54 -17.96 13.61
CA TRP A 136 -8.91 -17.15 14.64
C TRP A 136 -7.98 -18.01 15.49
N TYR A 137 -6.82 -17.45 15.80
CA TYR A 137 -5.82 -18.06 16.66
C TYR A 137 -5.41 -17.08 17.75
N ALA A 138 -5.20 -17.57 18.96
CA ALA A 138 -4.50 -16.83 20.00
C ALA A 138 -3.02 -16.71 19.62
N VAL A 139 -2.42 -15.54 19.88
CA VAL A 139 -1.02 -15.24 19.54
C VAL A 139 -0.26 -14.75 20.76
N GLU A 140 1.08 -14.80 20.68
CA GLU A 140 1.95 -14.29 21.73
C GLU A 140 2.37 -12.83 21.46
N PRO A 141 2.54 -12.00 22.51
CA PRO A 141 2.27 -12.31 23.92
C PRO A 141 0.77 -12.28 24.27
N THR A 142 -0.03 -11.51 23.54
CA THR A 142 -1.47 -11.38 23.75
C THR A 142 -2.22 -11.16 22.44
N GLY A 143 -3.52 -11.44 22.49
CA GLY A 143 -4.46 -11.12 21.44
C GLY A 143 -4.71 -12.26 20.46
N PHE A 144 -5.35 -11.90 19.35
CA PHE A 144 -5.87 -12.85 18.36
C PHE A 144 -5.60 -12.34 16.95
N ALA A 145 -5.12 -13.23 16.09
CA ALA A 145 -4.93 -12.98 14.66
C ALA A 145 -5.82 -13.93 13.85
N CYS A 146 -6.30 -13.43 12.71
CA CYS A 146 -7.12 -14.24 11.82
C CYS A 146 -6.34 -14.66 10.56
N THR A 147 -6.42 -15.94 10.20
CA THR A 147 -5.89 -16.48 8.96
C THR A 147 -6.96 -16.61 7.89
N GLY A 148 -6.54 -16.82 6.64
CA GLY A 148 -7.37 -16.86 5.44
C GLY A 148 -6.64 -16.15 4.30
N ARG A 149 -7.34 -15.39 3.46
CA ARG A 149 -6.68 -14.64 2.36
C ARG A 149 -5.62 -13.62 2.82
N ARG A 150 -5.66 -13.19 4.09
CA ARG A 150 -4.78 -12.13 4.62
C ARG A 150 -3.57 -12.65 5.40
N ALA A 151 -3.59 -13.91 5.82
CA ALA A 151 -2.53 -14.50 6.62
C ALA A 151 -2.56 -16.02 6.50
N THR A 152 -1.40 -16.66 6.61
CA THR A 152 -1.28 -18.12 6.53
C THR A 152 -0.46 -18.67 7.69
N LEU A 153 -0.66 -19.94 8.03
CA LEU A 153 0.23 -20.70 8.90
C LEU A 153 1.39 -21.36 8.13
N ASP A 154 1.26 -21.44 6.80
CA ASP A 154 2.26 -22.08 5.94
C ASP A 154 3.44 -21.14 5.71
N ALA A 155 4.57 -21.46 6.34
CA ALA A 155 5.82 -20.74 6.19
C ALA A 155 6.44 -20.87 4.78
N THR A 156 6.01 -21.89 4.02
CA THR A 156 6.48 -22.21 2.67
C THR A 156 5.60 -21.64 1.57
N ASP A 157 4.52 -20.93 1.93
CA ASP A 157 3.67 -20.22 1.00
C ASP A 157 4.52 -19.30 0.09
N PRO A 158 4.44 -19.41 -1.24
CA PRO A 158 5.31 -18.66 -2.15
C PRO A 158 5.28 -17.15 -1.94
N GLU A 159 4.12 -16.58 -1.57
CA GLU A 159 4.02 -15.15 -1.27
C GLU A 159 4.79 -14.80 0.00
N ILE A 160 4.73 -15.66 1.03
CA ILE A 160 5.44 -15.45 2.29
C ILE A 160 6.95 -15.59 2.11
N VAL A 161 7.40 -16.58 1.34
CA VAL A 161 8.83 -16.77 1.06
C VAL A 161 9.43 -15.51 0.44
N GLU A 162 8.73 -14.91 -0.51
CA GLU A 162 9.19 -13.70 -1.18
C GLU A 162 9.05 -12.46 -0.30
N LEU A 163 7.92 -12.31 0.41
CA LEU A 163 7.71 -11.19 1.33
C LEU A 163 8.73 -11.12 2.47
N ARG A 164 9.18 -12.29 2.97
CA ARG A 164 10.19 -12.35 4.03
C ARG A 164 11.57 -11.86 3.59
N ARG A 165 11.85 -11.77 2.29
CA ARG A 165 13.11 -11.20 1.79
C ARG A 165 13.16 -9.69 1.95
N THR A 166 11.99 -9.04 1.94
CA THR A 166 11.84 -7.57 1.94
C THR A 166 11.11 -7.07 3.20
N LYS A 167 11.07 -7.88 4.26
CA LYS A 167 10.45 -7.49 5.54
C LYS A 167 11.29 -6.45 6.28
N ALA A 168 10.69 -5.81 7.28
CA ALA A 168 11.43 -4.94 8.18
C ALA A 168 12.50 -5.73 8.95
N ASP A 169 13.64 -5.08 9.23
CA ASP A 169 14.60 -5.59 10.20
C ASP A 169 14.24 -5.07 11.60
N PRO A 170 13.58 -5.88 12.45
CA PRO A 170 13.21 -5.43 13.78
C PRO A 170 14.43 -5.19 14.68
N THR A 171 15.64 -5.63 14.27
CA THR A 171 16.88 -5.43 15.01
C THR A 171 17.59 -4.11 14.68
N SER A 172 17.07 -3.37 13.70
CA SER A 172 17.55 -2.05 13.36
C SER A 172 16.72 -0.98 14.07
N PRO A 173 17.33 0.11 14.57
CA PRO A 173 16.60 1.31 14.98
C PRO A 173 15.84 1.96 13.81
N TRP A 174 16.20 1.60 12.57
CA TRP A 174 15.50 1.95 11.34
C TRP A 174 15.06 0.65 10.64
N PRO A 175 13.89 0.08 11.00
CA PRO A 175 13.47 -1.22 10.47
C PRO A 175 13.25 -1.25 8.96
N TYR A 176 13.10 -0.07 8.37
CA TYR A 176 13.04 0.17 6.95
C TYR A 176 14.05 1.24 6.57
N ARG A 177 14.33 1.35 5.28
CA ARG A 177 14.94 2.54 4.71
C ARG A 177 13.85 3.58 4.46
N TYR A 178 14.20 4.85 4.61
CA TYR A 178 13.26 5.95 4.51
C TYR A 178 13.69 6.94 3.44
N GLY A 179 12.73 7.40 2.65
CA GLY A 179 12.91 8.48 1.68
C GLY A 179 11.73 9.44 1.71
N GLU A 180 11.95 10.67 1.27
CA GLU A 180 10.87 11.64 1.07
C GLU A 180 10.35 11.53 -0.36
N SER A 181 9.02 11.41 -0.53
CA SER A 181 8.41 11.39 -1.84
C SER A 181 8.45 12.76 -2.50
N LEU A 182 8.86 12.82 -3.77
CA LEU A 182 8.75 14.02 -4.60
C LEU A 182 7.35 14.22 -5.22
N GLY A 183 6.43 13.28 -4.96
CA GLY A 183 5.08 13.24 -5.48
C GLY A 183 5.01 12.52 -6.82
N VAL A 184 4.46 11.30 -6.83
CA VAL A 184 4.40 10.43 -8.03
C VAL A 184 3.08 9.67 -8.12
N PRO A 185 2.56 9.40 -9.33
CA PRO A 185 1.45 8.46 -9.49
C PRO A 185 1.88 7.04 -9.10
N VAL A 186 0.94 6.27 -8.57
CA VAL A 186 1.11 4.85 -8.24
C VAL A 186 0.36 4.05 -9.29
N TYR A 187 1.07 3.15 -9.95
CA TYR A 187 0.48 2.23 -10.92
C TYR A 187 0.40 0.82 -10.35
N SER A 188 -0.74 0.16 -10.53
CA SER A 188 -0.93 -1.25 -10.14
C SER A 188 -0.22 -2.24 -11.07
N GLU A 189 0.14 -1.76 -12.25
CA GLU A 189 0.76 -2.46 -13.38
C GLU A 189 1.64 -1.46 -14.14
N PRO A 190 2.64 -1.89 -14.92
CA PRO A 190 3.40 -0.99 -15.79
C PRO A 190 2.46 -0.15 -16.70
N PRO A 191 2.51 1.19 -16.66
CA PRO A 191 1.62 2.03 -17.46
C PRO A 191 1.98 1.97 -18.94
N SER A 192 0.98 2.08 -19.82
CA SER A 192 1.24 2.42 -21.23
C SER A 192 1.75 3.86 -21.34
N GLU A 193 2.44 4.18 -22.43
CA GLU A 193 2.96 5.52 -22.71
C GLU A 193 1.85 6.59 -22.60
N ASP A 194 0.68 6.35 -23.20
CA ASP A 194 -0.47 7.26 -23.14
C ASP A 194 -1.02 7.46 -21.72
N LYS A 195 -1.03 6.39 -20.91
CA LYS A 195 -1.48 6.46 -19.51
C LYS A 195 -0.49 7.25 -18.67
N GLN A 196 0.80 7.03 -18.90
CA GLN A 196 1.87 7.74 -18.20
C GLN A 196 1.88 9.22 -18.57
N GLY A 197 1.80 9.55 -19.86
CA GLY A 197 1.80 10.93 -20.35
C GLY A 197 0.62 11.75 -19.82
N ARG A 198 -0.55 11.15 -19.63
CA ARG A 198 -1.72 11.80 -18.99
C ARG A 198 -1.57 11.97 -17.48
N SER A 199 -0.86 11.06 -16.83
CA SER A 199 -0.75 11.01 -15.36
C SER A 199 0.44 11.81 -14.81
N GLU A 200 1.45 12.06 -15.63
CA GLU A 200 2.72 12.70 -15.27
C GLU A 200 2.95 13.99 -16.06
N PRO A 201 2.54 15.15 -15.51
CA PRO A 201 2.79 16.44 -16.14
C PRO A 201 4.28 16.67 -16.36
N GLY A 202 4.66 17.03 -17.59
CA GLY A 202 6.05 17.28 -17.97
C GLY A 202 6.88 16.01 -18.22
N LEU A 203 6.26 14.83 -18.34
CA LEU A 203 6.95 13.57 -18.60
C LEU A 203 7.93 13.66 -19.77
N LYS A 204 7.49 14.20 -20.92
CA LYS A 204 8.37 14.33 -22.10
C LYS A 204 9.63 15.14 -21.80
N ALA A 205 9.49 16.32 -21.21
CA ALA A 205 10.62 17.17 -20.87
C ALA A 205 11.55 16.52 -19.84
N TYR A 206 10.99 15.72 -18.92
CA TYR A 206 11.78 14.92 -17.98
C TYR A 206 12.56 13.80 -18.68
N LEU A 207 11.92 13.05 -19.58
CA LEU A 207 12.58 11.98 -20.36
C LEU A 207 13.70 12.53 -21.26
N ASP A 208 13.51 13.70 -21.87
CA ASP A 208 14.54 14.37 -22.68
C ASP A 208 15.77 14.70 -21.80
N LYS A 209 15.57 15.15 -20.55
CA LYS A 209 16.66 15.35 -19.57
C LYS A 209 17.32 14.04 -19.15
N VAL A 210 16.55 12.98 -18.89
CA VAL A 210 17.11 11.66 -18.56
C VAL A 210 17.97 11.13 -19.70
N ALA A 211 17.54 11.29 -20.95
CA ALA A 211 18.32 10.91 -22.13
C ALA A 211 19.64 11.69 -22.22
N GLN A 212 19.62 13.00 -21.94
CA GLN A 212 20.83 13.82 -21.87
C GLN A 212 21.77 13.37 -20.73
N ALA A 213 21.23 13.11 -19.54
CA ALA A 213 22.00 12.67 -18.38
C ALA A 213 22.66 11.30 -18.59
N ARG A 214 22.04 10.39 -19.34
CA ARG A 214 22.64 9.09 -19.73
C ARG A 214 23.88 9.24 -20.61
N GLN A 215 24.00 10.33 -21.36
CA GLN A 215 25.16 10.62 -22.20
C GLN A 215 26.26 11.38 -21.44
N ALA A 216 25.99 11.86 -20.22
CA ALA A 216 26.94 12.60 -19.42
C ALA A 216 27.92 11.66 -18.69
N PRO A 217 29.25 11.77 -18.94
CA PRO A 217 30.24 10.83 -18.40
C PRO A 217 30.54 11.05 -16.91
N SER A 218 30.22 12.22 -16.35
CA SER A 218 30.45 12.53 -14.93
C SER A 218 29.18 12.95 -14.18
N GLU A 219 29.19 12.76 -12.86
CA GLU A 219 28.10 13.20 -11.99
C GLU A 219 27.90 14.73 -12.04
N ALA A 220 28.98 15.51 -12.14
CA ALA A 220 28.91 16.96 -12.25
C ALA A 220 28.14 17.40 -13.51
N GLU A 221 28.36 16.73 -14.64
CA GLU A 221 27.63 17.00 -15.89
C GLU A 221 26.17 16.55 -15.81
N ARG A 222 25.87 15.42 -15.14
CA ARG A 222 24.49 14.98 -14.88
C ARG A 222 23.72 16.01 -14.04
N GLN A 223 24.35 16.56 -13.00
CA GLN A 223 23.75 17.62 -12.17
C GLN A 223 23.53 18.92 -12.95
N ALA A 224 24.37 19.22 -13.95
CA ALA A 224 24.19 20.38 -14.80
C ALA A 224 22.93 20.27 -15.68
N VAL A 225 22.50 19.05 -16.04
CA VAL A 225 21.22 18.79 -16.72
C VAL A 225 20.04 19.05 -15.79
N ASP A 226 20.08 18.48 -14.58
CA ASP A 226 19.08 18.73 -13.54
C ASP A 226 19.70 18.49 -12.16
N LYS A 227 19.61 19.47 -11.26
CA LYS A 227 20.18 19.36 -9.90
C LYS A 227 19.63 18.17 -9.11
N ARG A 228 18.44 17.67 -9.48
CA ARG A 228 17.82 16.49 -8.85
C ARG A 228 18.51 15.18 -9.22
N PHE A 229 19.38 15.17 -10.23
CA PHE A 229 20.08 13.96 -10.70
C PHE A 229 21.31 13.58 -9.86
N PHE A 230 21.60 14.34 -8.79
CA PHE A 230 22.63 13.99 -7.83
C PHE A 230 22.39 12.61 -7.20
N GLY A 231 23.41 11.74 -7.19
CA GLY A 231 23.33 10.39 -6.63
C GLY A 231 22.37 9.43 -7.35
N MET A 232 21.79 9.82 -8.50
CA MET A 232 20.93 8.94 -9.29
C MET A 232 21.77 8.02 -10.19
N ASP A 233 21.38 6.75 -10.22
CA ASP A 233 21.88 5.78 -11.20
C ASP A 233 21.11 5.93 -12.52
N PHE A 234 21.85 6.11 -13.61
CA PHE A 234 21.31 6.25 -14.97
C PHE A 234 21.61 5.04 -15.86
N ASP A 235 22.36 4.08 -15.33
CA ASP A 235 22.70 2.87 -16.06
C ASP A 235 21.43 2.03 -16.28
N ALA A 236 21.41 1.28 -17.38
CA ALA A 236 20.32 0.35 -17.61
C ALA A 236 20.35 -0.70 -16.49
N ALA A 237 19.20 -0.92 -15.84
CA ALA A 237 19.06 -1.98 -14.85
C ALA A 237 19.52 -3.31 -15.47
N SER A 238 20.61 -3.88 -14.95
CA SER A 238 21.22 -5.11 -15.47
C SER A 238 20.36 -6.35 -15.24
N LYS A 239 19.34 -6.23 -14.37
CA LYS A 239 18.33 -7.25 -14.09
C LYS A 239 16.96 -6.60 -14.23
N GLY A 240 15.99 -7.36 -14.76
CA GLY A 240 14.59 -6.95 -14.74
C GLY A 240 14.09 -6.72 -13.31
N PRO A 241 12.95 -6.03 -13.14
CA PRO A 241 12.36 -5.87 -11.82
C PRO A 241 12.12 -7.26 -11.20
N PRO A 242 12.23 -7.42 -9.87
CA PRO A 242 11.81 -8.64 -9.21
C PRO A 242 10.35 -8.92 -9.59
N PRO A 243 9.93 -10.20 -9.63
CA PRO A 243 8.54 -10.54 -9.91
C PRO A 243 7.62 -9.70 -9.02
N LEU A 244 6.72 -8.94 -9.63
CA LEU A 244 5.73 -8.20 -8.87
C LEU A 244 4.91 -9.22 -8.09
N LEU A 245 5.01 -9.17 -6.77
CA LEU A 245 4.17 -9.98 -5.92
C LEU A 245 2.72 -9.73 -6.30
N ALA A 246 2.00 -10.81 -6.58
CA ALA A 246 0.56 -10.80 -6.82
C ALA A 246 -0.20 -10.54 -5.51
N LEU A 247 0.22 -9.53 -4.75
CA LEU A 247 -0.40 -9.14 -3.50
C LEU A 247 -1.86 -8.88 -3.76
N GLY A 248 -2.71 -9.61 -3.03
CA GLY A 248 -4.13 -9.35 -3.00
C GLY A 248 -4.44 -7.90 -2.60
N PRO A 249 -5.69 -7.46 -2.76
CA PRO A 249 -6.09 -6.06 -2.56
C PRO A 249 -5.76 -5.47 -1.17
N GLY A 250 -5.51 -6.31 -0.14
CA GLY A 250 -5.08 -5.86 1.19
C GLY A 250 -3.58 -5.62 1.35
N GLY A 251 -2.75 -6.07 0.42
CA GLY A 251 -1.30 -5.82 0.40
C GLY A 251 -0.90 -4.55 -0.35
N ARG A 252 -1.82 -3.95 -1.12
CA ARG A 252 -1.56 -2.76 -1.94
C ARG A 252 -2.10 -1.50 -1.27
N SER A 253 -1.39 -0.38 -1.44
CA SER A 253 -1.95 0.93 -1.12
C SER A 253 -3.12 1.22 -2.05
N LEU A 254 -4.24 1.69 -1.50
CA LEU A 254 -5.39 2.14 -2.29
C LEU A 254 -5.19 3.54 -2.90
N SER A 255 -4.10 4.22 -2.55
CA SER A 255 -3.79 5.52 -3.12
C SER A 255 -3.20 5.38 -4.51
N THR A 256 -3.77 6.09 -5.47
CA THR A 256 -3.25 6.21 -6.85
C THR A 256 -2.10 7.22 -6.96
N ARG A 257 -1.72 7.85 -5.84
CA ARG A 257 -0.65 8.84 -5.79
C ARG A 257 0.08 8.79 -4.45
N VAL A 258 1.39 8.93 -4.50
CA VAL A 258 2.19 9.28 -3.33
C VAL A 258 2.27 10.79 -3.26
N VAL A 259 1.88 11.38 -2.14
CA VAL A 259 1.87 12.85 -1.98
C VAL A 259 3.30 13.34 -1.77
N ARG A 260 3.66 14.46 -2.38
CA ARG A 260 4.96 15.11 -2.14
C ARG A 260 5.15 15.41 -0.65
N GLY A 261 6.34 15.16 -0.12
CA GLY A 261 6.66 15.31 1.30
C GLY A 261 6.23 14.13 2.16
N SER A 262 5.61 13.09 1.58
CA SER A 262 5.32 11.86 2.32
C SER A 262 6.61 11.10 2.60
N THR A 263 6.76 10.60 3.83
CA THR A 263 7.78 9.61 4.16
C THR A 263 7.42 8.25 3.54
N ILE A 264 8.36 7.66 2.83
CA ILE A 264 8.25 6.34 2.22
C ILE A 264 9.21 5.40 2.92
N ALA A 265 8.65 4.36 3.54
CA ALA A 265 9.41 3.24 4.06
C ALA A 265 9.56 2.19 2.94
N TYR A 266 10.77 1.70 2.73
CA TYR A 266 11.07 0.66 1.74
C TYR A 266 12.13 -0.32 2.28
N ALA A 267 12.16 -1.50 1.68
CA ALA A 267 13.18 -2.52 1.89
C ALA A 267 13.87 -2.82 0.56
N ASP A 268 15.16 -3.15 0.62
CA ASP A 268 15.99 -3.49 -0.54
C ASP A 268 15.76 -4.94 -1.01
#